data_AF-A0A8J2QB32-F1
#
_entry.id   AF-A0A8J2QB32-F1
#
_cell.length_a   1.000
_cell.length_b   1.000
_cell.length_c   1.000
_cell.angle_alpha   90.00
_cell.angle_beta   90.00
_cell.angle_gamma   90.00
#
_symmetry.space_group_name_H-M   'P 1'
#
loop_
_entity.id
_entity.type
_entity.pdbx_description
1 polymer ?
#
loop_
_entity_poly.entity_id
_entity_poly.type
_entity_poly.pdbx_seq_one_letter_code
_entity_poly.pdbx_strand_id
1 'polypeptide(L)'
;MLKFVNSFLNRLTFFRLVHMKLLFGNHVVEFRPSVLDKKRHPHVSFPYRLALEEVSDQQWNLSLFVPNDENNYVWLQKIAFPRLLKWFAETDVQRNNIVSHRLVNMEDYSQFYCEIKNKWGQKIAATWTERTNPQKFVYEDCAIAAYLIAYWRQKGFLPQRFCDIGCGNGLLVHLLQKMKINGYGIDLRQRKIWKKFVGTDLREKTVNPEDLLSDSDFLIGNHTDELTPWIPIMAAS
;
A
#
# COMPACT_ATOMS: atom_id res chain seq x y z
N MET A 1 6.54 -32.05 -15.04
CA MET A 1 6.11 -31.00 -15.99
C MET A 1 5.18 -30.10 -15.18
N LEU A 2 5.41 -28.81 -14.92
CA LEU A 2 5.81 -27.70 -15.78
C LEU A 2 7.08 -26.94 -15.31
N LYS A 3 7.66 -26.19 -16.25
CA LYS A 3 8.86 -25.35 -16.15
C LYS A 3 8.49 -23.87 -16.18
N PHE A 4 9.31 -22.99 -15.61
CA PHE A 4 9.34 -21.56 -15.93
C PHE A 4 10.80 -21.10 -16.15
N VAL A 5 11.03 -20.42 -17.27
CA VAL A 5 12.29 -19.76 -17.67
C VAL A 5 11.90 -18.37 -18.16
N ASN A 6 12.70 -17.34 -17.89
CA ASN A 6 12.63 -16.08 -18.62
C ASN A 6 14.05 -15.65 -19.01
N SER A 7 14.44 -15.91 -20.25
CA SER A 7 15.68 -15.41 -20.85
C SER A 7 15.39 -14.07 -21.53
N PHE A 8 16.13 -13.01 -21.20
CA PHE A 8 16.29 -11.90 -22.13
C PHE A 8 17.57 -12.15 -22.93
N LEU A 9 17.41 -12.68 -24.16
CA LEU A 9 18.15 -12.38 -25.38
C LEU A 9 18.02 -13.54 -26.38
N ASN A 10 17.15 -13.32 -27.37
CA ASN A 10 17.08 -13.94 -28.70
C ASN A 10 17.50 -15.41 -28.91
N ARG A 11 16.49 -16.20 -29.31
CA ARG A 11 16.49 -17.54 -29.96
C ARG A 11 16.09 -18.72 -29.05
N LEU A 12 15.36 -19.61 -29.72
CA LEU A 12 14.46 -20.63 -29.20
C LEU A 12 15.11 -21.81 -28.45
N THR A 13 14.27 -22.35 -27.56
CA THR A 13 14.18 -23.75 -27.06
C THR A 13 15.23 -24.30 -26.10
N PHE A 14 14.76 -25.23 -25.26
CA PHE A 14 15.41 -26.09 -24.27
C PHE A 14 15.36 -25.57 -22.81
N PHE A 15 14.86 -26.30 -21.79
CA PHE A 15 14.43 -27.69 -21.79
C PHE A 15 14.84 -28.59 -20.60
N ARG A 16 15.74 -28.24 -19.66
CA ARG A 16 16.35 -29.27 -18.78
C ARG A 16 15.72 -29.40 -17.38
N LEU A 17 15.28 -30.61 -17.05
CA LEU A 17 14.95 -31.03 -15.68
C LEU A 17 16.26 -31.54 -15.07
N VAL A 18 16.76 -30.89 -14.03
CA VAL A 18 17.92 -31.41 -13.30
C VAL A 18 17.45 -31.75 -11.89
N HIS A 19 17.32 -33.05 -11.62
CA HIS A 19 17.44 -33.57 -10.26
C HIS A 19 18.89 -33.33 -9.84
N MET A 20 19.17 -32.18 -9.20
CA MET A 20 20.51 -31.91 -8.68
C MET A 20 20.48 -32.01 -7.16
N LYS A 21 21.25 -32.99 -6.68
CA LYS A 21 21.78 -33.03 -5.31
C LYS A 21 22.27 -31.63 -4.93
N LEU A 22 21.86 -31.17 -3.75
CA LEU A 22 22.21 -29.88 -3.16
C LEU A 22 23.72 -29.63 -3.23
N LEU A 23 24.13 -28.76 -4.13
CA LEU A 23 25.38 -28.00 -4.08
C LEU A 23 25.03 -26.57 -4.48
N PHE A 24 24.16 -25.93 -3.70
CA PHE A 24 23.89 -24.52 -3.95
C PHE A 24 25.03 -23.69 -3.36
N GLY A 25 25.68 -22.89 -4.20
CA GLY A 25 26.83 -22.04 -3.84
C GLY A 25 26.47 -20.87 -2.92
N ASN A 26 27.44 -19.96 -2.75
CA ASN A 26 27.49 -18.88 -1.73
C ASN A 26 26.32 -17.87 -1.71
N HIS A 27 25.32 -17.96 -2.60
CA HIS A 27 24.25 -16.94 -2.75
C HIS A 27 22.84 -17.53 -2.71
N VAL A 28 22.55 -18.32 -1.67
CA VAL A 28 21.19 -18.81 -1.39
C VAL A 28 20.63 -18.18 -0.13
N VAL A 29 19.42 -17.63 -0.24
CA VAL A 29 18.66 -17.06 0.86
C VAL A 29 17.39 -17.86 1.07
N GLU A 30 17.17 -18.33 2.29
CA GLU A 30 15.95 -19.01 2.71
C GLU A 30 15.05 -18.08 3.51
N PHE A 31 13.81 -17.94 3.05
CA PHE A 31 12.78 -17.18 3.72
C PHE A 31 11.87 -18.14 4.46
N ARG A 32 11.84 -18.03 5.79
CA ARG A 32 10.95 -18.82 6.64
C ARG A 32 9.84 -17.92 7.19
N PRO A 33 8.56 -18.32 7.05
CA PRO A 33 7.48 -17.59 7.67
C PRO A 33 7.62 -17.71 9.20
N SER A 34 7.66 -16.58 9.89
CA SER A 34 7.60 -16.52 11.35
C SER A 34 6.52 -15.52 11.74
N VAL A 35 5.75 -15.86 12.78
CA VAL A 35 4.75 -14.96 13.38
C VAL A 35 5.12 -14.79 14.84
N LEU A 36 5.77 -13.67 15.16
CA LEU A 36 6.25 -13.39 16.52
C LEU A 36 5.12 -12.86 17.43
N ASP A 37 4.12 -12.18 16.85
CA ASP A 37 3.16 -11.37 17.62
C ASP A 37 1.69 -11.84 17.52
N LYS A 38 1.44 -13.08 17.09
CA LYS A 38 0.07 -13.63 16.82
C LYS A 38 -0.78 -12.82 15.83
N LYS A 39 -0.23 -11.78 15.17
CA LYS A 39 -0.88 -11.03 14.09
C LYS A 39 -0.80 -11.79 12.76
N ARG A 40 -1.59 -11.35 11.77
CA ARG A 40 -1.78 -12.04 10.47
C ARG A 40 -0.44 -12.27 9.75
N HIS A 41 -0.31 -13.45 9.16
CA HIS A 41 0.89 -14.03 8.55
C HIS A 41 1.61 -13.15 7.51
N PRO A 42 2.92 -13.45 7.24
CA PRO A 42 3.58 -13.01 6.01
C PRO A 42 2.75 -13.38 4.76
N HIS A 43 2.83 -12.56 3.70
CA HIS A 43 2.15 -12.78 2.41
C HIS A 43 2.38 -14.17 1.81
N VAL A 44 3.46 -14.85 2.23
CA VAL A 44 3.80 -16.24 1.90
C VAL A 44 3.89 -17.01 3.22
N SER A 45 2.96 -17.94 3.44
CA SER A 45 2.81 -18.69 4.69
C SER A 45 3.67 -19.97 4.77
N PHE A 46 4.55 -20.17 3.80
CA PHE A 46 5.40 -21.35 3.67
C PHE A 46 6.85 -20.94 3.36
N PRO A 47 7.84 -21.77 3.72
CA PRO A 47 9.23 -21.47 3.44
C PRO A 47 9.52 -21.50 1.94
N TYR A 48 10.34 -20.58 1.45
CA TYR A 48 10.81 -20.57 0.06
C TYR A 48 12.27 -20.13 -0.01
N ARG A 49 12.97 -20.44 -1.10
CA ARG A 49 14.38 -20.06 -1.30
C ARG A 49 14.56 -19.29 -2.59
N LEU A 50 15.44 -18.30 -2.55
CA LEU A 50 16.00 -17.66 -3.75
C LEU A 50 17.47 -18.08 -3.85
N ALA A 51 17.90 -18.52 -5.02
CA ALA A 51 19.30 -18.78 -5.30
C ALA A 51 19.75 -17.95 -6.50
N LEU A 52 20.94 -17.38 -6.39
CA LEU A 52 21.61 -16.72 -7.49
C LEU A 52 22.82 -17.55 -7.92
N GLU A 53 22.88 -17.91 -9.19
CA GLU A 53 23.94 -18.75 -9.76
C GLU A 53 24.61 -18.00 -10.90
N GLU A 54 25.94 -17.84 -10.84
CA GLU A 54 26.72 -17.30 -11.94
C GLU A 54 26.88 -18.37 -13.02
N VAL A 55 26.43 -18.06 -14.23
CA VAL A 55 26.45 -18.99 -15.38
C VAL A 55 27.68 -18.76 -16.25
N SER A 56 28.10 -17.51 -16.37
CA SER A 56 29.33 -17.05 -17.03
C SER A 56 29.64 -15.62 -16.57
N ASP A 57 30.79 -15.06 -16.97
CA ASP A 57 31.16 -13.68 -16.64
C ASP A 57 30.00 -12.72 -16.89
N GLN A 58 29.52 -12.08 -15.81
CA GLN A 58 28.41 -11.12 -15.79
C GLN A 58 27.02 -11.69 -16.16
N GLN A 59 26.85 -13.01 -16.24
CA GLN A 59 25.54 -13.65 -16.44
C GLN A 59 25.10 -14.43 -15.21
N TRP A 60 23.92 -14.08 -14.71
CA TRP A 60 23.36 -14.66 -13.49
C TRP A 60 21.99 -15.27 -13.72
N ASN A 61 21.77 -16.45 -13.15
CA ASN A 61 20.48 -17.09 -13.04
C ASN A 61 19.90 -16.85 -11.65
N LEU A 62 18.71 -16.28 -11.59
CA LEU A 62 17.91 -16.23 -10.37
C LEU A 62 16.90 -17.38 -10.38
N SER A 63 16.89 -18.18 -9.32
CA SER A 63 15.99 -19.33 -9.15
C SER A 63 15.13 -19.16 -7.90
N LEU A 64 13.84 -19.48 -8.01
CA LEU A 64 12.89 -19.53 -6.89
C LEU A 64 12.49 -20.98 -6.60
N PHE A 65 12.71 -21.42 -5.36
CA PHE A 65 12.33 -22.75 -4.89
C PHE A 65 11.17 -22.64 -3.91
N VAL A 66 10.09 -23.35 -4.22
CA VAL A 66 8.87 -23.40 -3.40
C VAL A 66 8.53 -24.87 -3.08
N PRO A 67 7.90 -25.16 -1.92
CA PRO A 67 7.39 -26.48 -1.61
C PRO A 67 6.29 -26.90 -2.59
N ASN A 68 6.19 -28.19 -2.87
CA ASN A 68 5.17 -28.76 -3.76
C ASN A 68 3.80 -28.79 -3.07
N ASP A 69 3.07 -27.67 -3.13
CA ASP A 69 1.67 -27.59 -2.73
C ASP A 69 0.92 -26.73 -3.76
N GLU A 70 -0.04 -27.32 -4.48
CA GLU A 70 -0.58 -26.83 -5.74
C GLU A 70 -1.21 -25.42 -5.68
N ASN A 71 -1.67 -24.98 -4.51
CA ASN A 71 -2.40 -23.71 -4.38
C ASN A 71 -1.57 -22.53 -3.85
N ASN A 72 -0.43 -22.80 -3.21
CA ASN A 72 0.22 -21.80 -2.37
C ASN A 72 1.29 -20.97 -3.11
N TYR A 73 1.89 -21.46 -4.20
CA TYR A 73 2.98 -20.77 -4.90
C TYR A 73 2.57 -19.97 -6.16
N VAL A 74 1.30 -20.03 -6.58
CA VAL A 74 0.84 -19.38 -7.82
C VAL A 74 1.11 -17.87 -7.80
N TRP A 75 0.89 -17.21 -6.67
CA TRP A 75 1.19 -15.79 -6.51
C TRP A 75 2.69 -15.49 -6.62
N LEU A 76 3.53 -16.31 -5.98
CA LEU A 76 4.98 -16.17 -6.05
C LEU A 76 5.49 -16.29 -7.49
N GLN A 77 5.01 -17.30 -8.22
CA GLN A 77 5.41 -17.56 -9.59
C GLN A 77 4.90 -16.53 -10.59
N LYS A 78 3.60 -16.19 -10.54
CA LYS A 78 2.96 -15.35 -11.56
C LYS A 78 3.08 -13.85 -11.29
N ILE A 79 3.33 -13.46 -10.04
CA ILE A 79 3.28 -12.04 -9.62
C ILE A 79 4.60 -11.62 -8.98
N ALA A 80 5.05 -12.28 -7.91
CA ALA A 80 6.20 -11.81 -7.13
C ALA A 80 7.51 -11.93 -7.91
N PHE A 81 7.78 -13.11 -8.47
CA PHE A 81 9.03 -13.40 -9.16
C PHE A 81 9.25 -12.54 -10.42
N PRO A 82 8.25 -12.33 -11.30
CA PRO A 82 8.39 -11.39 -12.42
C PRO A 82 8.65 -9.95 -11.99
N ARG A 83 8.03 -9.50 -10.88
CA ARG A 83 8.28 -8.15 -10.33
C ARG A 83 9.68 -8.02 -9.77
N LEU A 84 10.17 -9.05 -9.09
CA LEU A 84 11.54 -9.09 -8.57
C LEU A 84 12.56 -8.99 -9.71
N LEU A 85 12.39 -9.76 -10.79
CA LEU A 85 13.24 -9.67 -11.98
C LEU A 85 13.21 -8.27 -12.62
N LYS A 86 12.03 -7.66 -12.70
CA LYS A 86 11.87 -6.29 -13.18
C LYS A 86 12.66 -5.31 -12.31
N TRP A 87 12.56 -5.43 -10.99
CA TRP A 87 13.32 -4.57 -10.07
C TRP A 87 14.82 -4.74 -10.25
N PHE A 88 15.34 -5.97 -10.35
CA PHE A 88 16.76 -6.19 -10.62
C PHE A 88 17.21 -5.55 -11.94
N ALA A 89 16.41 -5.65 -13.01
CA ALA A 89 16.72 -5.04 -14.29
C ALA A 89 16.70 -3.50 -14.27
N GLU A 90 15.88 -2.90 -13.39
CA GLU A 90 15.73 -1.44 -13.26
C GLU A 90 16.57 -0.85 -12.10
N THR A 91 17.31 -1.70 -11.36
CA THR A 91 18.13 -1.26 -10.24
C THR A 91 19.40 -0.61 -10.77
N ASP A 92 19.44 0.72 -10.71
CA ASP A 92 20.65 1.48 -10.96
C ASP A 92 21.50 1.49 -9.69
N VAL A 93 22.64 0.80 -9.72
CA VAL A 93 23.59 0.72 -8.59
C VAL A 93 24.19 2.10 -8.26
N GLN A 94 24.11 3.06 -9.18
CA GLN A 94 24.57 4.44 -9.01
C GLN A 94 23.49 5.38 -8.42
N ARG A 95 22.24 4.93 -8.25
CA ARG A 95 21.22 5.74 -7.58
C ARG A 95 21.59 5.87 -6.12
N ASN A 96 21.98 7.08 -5.72
CA ASN A 96 22.06 7.48 -4.32
C ASN A 96 20.83 6.94 -3.59
N ASN A 97 21.05 6.15 -2.54
CA ASN A 97 19.99 5.72 -1.64
C ASN A 97 19.34 6.98 -1.08
N ILE A 98 18.25 7.44 -1.69
CA ILE A 98 17.44 8.52 -1.17
C ILE A 98 16.90 7.98 0.15
N VAL A 99 17.46 8.47 1.25
CA VAL A 99 16.96 8.17 2.59
C VAL A 99 15.54 8.72 2.64
N SER A 100 14.57 7.85 2.41
CA SER A 100 13.17 8.20 2.52
C SER A 100 12.94 8.74 3.93
N HIS A 101 12.22 9.86 4.04
CA HIS A 101 11.89 10.48 5.32
C HIS A 101 11.05 9.57 6.25
N ARG A 102 10.70 8.34 5.83
CA ARG A 102 10.01 7.26 6.55
C ARG A 102 9.42 7.71 7.89
N LEU A 103 8.36 8.52 7.80
CA LEU A 103 7.71 9.10 8.96
C LEU A 103 6.87 8.08 9.73
N VAL A 104 6.57 6.95 9.08
CA VAL A 104 5.77 5.85 9.64
C VAL A 104 6.51 4.51 9.52
N ASN A 105 6.31 3.65 10.52
CA ASN A 105 6.71 2.25 10.43
C ASN A 105 5.97 1.53 9.28
N MET A 106 6.71 0.76 8.48
CA MET A 106 6.18 0.13 7.26
C MET A 106 5.23 -1.03 7.59
N GLU A 107 5.51 -1.79 8.63
CA GLU A 107 4.68 -2.89 9.09
C GLU A 107 3.33 -2.39 9.61
N ASP A 108 3.32 -1.36 10.44
CA ASP A 108 2.11 -0.75 10.98
C ASP A 108 1.23 -0.15 9.87
N TYR A 109 1.83 0.63 8.96
CA TYR A 109 1.13 1.15 7.79
C TYR A 109 0.48 0.01 6.98
N SER A 110 1.26 -1.04 6.68
CA SER A 110 0.78 -2.18 5.89
C SER A 110 -0.36 -2.90 6.59
N GLN A 111 -0.28 -3.05 7.92
CA GLN A 111 -1.33 -3.66 8.73
C GLN A 111 -2.63 -2.86 8.64
N PHE A 112 -2.59 -1.54 8.89
CA PHE A 112 -3.80 -0.70 8.81
C PHE A 112 -4.37 -0.65 7.39
N TYR A 113 -3.50 -0.53 6.38
CA TYR A 113 -3.94 -0.51 4.99
C TYR A 113 -4.69 -1.80 4.63
N CYS A 114 -4.12 -2.96 4.96
CA CYS A 114 -4.78 -4.23 4.73
C CYS A 114 -6.09 -4.36 5.52
N GLU A 115 -6.13 -3.88 6.76
CA GLU A 115 -7.35 -3.89 7.57
C GLU A 115 -8.46 -3.05 6.91
N ILE A 116 -8.18 -1.79 6.59
CA ILE A 116 -9.13 -0.84 6.01
C ILE A 116 -9.61 -1.32 4.64
N LYS A 117 -8.66 -1.76 3.79
CA LYS A 117 -8.95 -2.26 2.44
C LYS A 117 -9.87 -3.48 2.47
N ASN A 118 -9.60 -4.44 3.36
CA ASN A 118 -10.37 -5.67 3.43
C ASN A 118 -11.74 -5.46 4.11
N LYS A 119 -11.82 -4.62 5.15
CA LYS A 119 -13.09 -4.37 5.86
C LYS A 119 -14.06 -3.51 5.05
N TRP A 120 -13.57 -2.47 4.36
CA TRP A 120 -14.42 -1.49 3.70
C TRP A 120 -14.03 -1.23 2.25
N GLY A 121 -12.73 -1.07 1.96
CA GLY A 121 -12.25 -0.66 0.64
C GLY A 121 -12.76 -1.51 -0.53
N GLN A 122 -12.68 -2.84 -0.44
CA GLN A 122 -13.14 -3.74 -1.51
C GLN A 122 -14.64 -3.59 -1.80
N LYS A 123 -15.48 -3.52 -0.76
CA LYS A 123 -16.94 -3.36 -0.90
C LYS A 123 -17.30 -2.00 -1.49
N ILE A 124 -16.61 -0.95 -1.06
CA ILE A 124 -16.82 0.42 -1.56
C ILE A 124 -16.38 0.52 -3.03
N ALA A 125 -15.22 -0.04 -3.38
CA ALA A 125 -14.74 -0.10 -4.75
C ALA A 125 -15.70 -0.86 -5.68
N ALA A 126 -16.27 -1.97 -5.23
CA ALA A 126 -17.25 -2.75 -6.00
C ALA A 126 -18.59 -2.01 -6.21
N THR A 127 -18.93 -1.08 -5.33
CA THR A 127 -20.20 -0.32 -5.40
C THR A 127 -19.96 1.15 -5.73
N TRP A 128 -18.81 1.49 -6.31
CA TRP A 128 -18.42 2.87 -6.59
C TRP A 128 -19.36 3.53 -7.62
N THR A 129 -19.82 4.74 -7.32
CA THR A 129 -20.79 5.47 -8.17
C THR A 129 -20.24 6.74 -8.80
N GLU A 130 -19.02 7.13 -8.45
CA GLU A 130 -18.38 8.29 -9.07
C GLU A 130 -17.74 7.91 -10.40
N ARG A 131 -17.51 8.91 -11.25
CA ARG A 131 -16.91 8.71 -12.60
C ARG A 131 -15.45 8.29 -12.55
N THR A 132 -14.81 8.48 -11.41
CA THR A 132 -13.40 8.18 -11.20
C THR A 132 -13.15 6.69 -11.04
N ASN A 133 -11.92 6.25 -11.34
CA ASN A 133 -11.55 4.85 -11.24
C ASN A 133 -11.53 4.37 -9.77
N PRO A 134 -12.41 3.45 -9.34
CA PRO A 134 -12.47 2.99 -7.95
C PRO A 134 -11.18 2.34 -7.48
N GLN A 135 -10.48 1.59 -8.33
CA GLN A 135 -9.23 0.91 -7.96
C GLN A 135 -8.11 1.90 -7.64
N LYS A 136 -8.19 3.13 -8.18
CA LYS A 136 -7.26 4.20 -7.85
C LYS A 136 -7.73 4.94 -6.60
N PHE A 137 -8.90 5.55 -6.65
CA PHE A 137 -9.35 6.51 -5.64
C PHE A 137 -9.71 5.86 -4.30
N VAL A 138 -10.39 4.70 -4.31
CA VAL A 138 -10.76 4.04 -3.05
C VAL A 138 -9.54 3.55 -2.30
N TYR A 139 -8.54 3.02 -3.01
CA TYR A 139 -7.33 2.49 -2.39
C TYR A 139 -6.31 3.59 -2.05
N GLU A 140 -6.36 4.73 -2.72
CA GLU A 140 -5.66 5.95 -2.32
C GLU A 140 -6.19 6.43 -0.96
N ASP A 141 -7.51 6.57 -0.80
CA ASP A 141 -8.10 6.97 0.49
C ASP A 141 -7.85 5.93 1.60
N CYS A 142 -7.84 4.62 1.26
CA CYS A 142 -7.44 3.58 2.22
C CYS A 142 -5.97 3.74 2.65
N ALA A 143 -5.08 4.13 1.74
CA ALA A 143 -3.66 4.34 2.02
C ALA A 143 -3.45 5.58 2.89
N ILE A 144 -4.11 6.69 2.57
CA ILE A 144 -4.04 7.92 3.37
C ILE A 144 -4.56 7.67 4.79
N ALA A 145 -5.72 7.02 4.93
CA ALA A 145 -6.26 6.65 6.24
C ALA A 145 -5.29 5.79 7.05
N ALA A 146 -4.69 4.77 6.43
CA ALA A 146 -3.71 3.91 7.08
C ALA A 146 -2.45 4.68 7.53
N TYR A 147 -1.97 5.59 6.68
CA TYR A 147 -0.82 6.43 6.96
C TYR A 147 -1.07 7.35 8.15
N LEU A 148 -2.20 8.06 8.17
CA LEU A 148 -2.54 8.97 9.27
C LEU A 148 -2.64 8.23 10.61
N ILE A 149 -3.31 7.06 10.62
CA ILE A 149 -3.45 6.24 11.82
C ILE A 149 -2.08 5.73 12.31
N ALA A 150 -1.24 5.24 11.41
CA ALA A 150 0.12 4.80 11.76
C ALA A 150 0.95 5.96 12.31
N TYR A 151 0.88 7.12 11.67
CA TYR A 151 1.60 8.33 12.07
C TYR A 151 1.19 8.82 13.46
N TRP A 152 -0.11 8.98 13.70
CA TRP A 152 -0.66 9.41 14.98
C TRP A 152 -0.25 8.48 16.12
N ARG A 153 -0.40 7.16 15.92
CA ARG A 153 0.03 6.15 16.91
C ARG A 153 1.53 6.22 17.18
N GLN A 154 2.36 6.34 16.15
CA GLN A 154 3.81 6.45 16.30
C GLN A 154 4.23 7.72 17.05
N LYS A 155 3.49 8.82 16.86
CA LYS A 155 3.72 10.08 17.57
C LYS A 155 3.08 10.13 18.97
N GLY A 156 2.33 9.10 19.36
CA GLY A 156 1.70 9.02 20.68
C GLY A 156 0.52 9.98 20.87
N PHE A 157 -0.12 10.44 19.79
CA PHE A 157 -1.31 11.28 19.88
C PHE A 157 -2.42 10.78 18.95
N LEU A 158 -3.66 11.16 19.22
CA LEU A 158 -4.79 11.05 18.29
C LEU A 158 -5.50 12.40 18.30
N PRO A 159 -5.95 12.90 17.13
CA PRO A 159 -6.71 14.13 17.10
C PRO A 159 -8.01 13.96 17.91
N GLN A 160 -8.35 14.94 18.73
CA GLN A 160 -9.65 15.02 19.39
C GLN A 160 -10.76 15.15 18.35
N ARG A 161 -10.51 15.91 17.28
CA ARG A 161 -11.39 16.04 16.13
C ARG A 161 -10.64 16.52 14.89
N PHE A 162 -10.50 15.67 13.89
CA PHE A 162 -9.93 16.11 12.60
C PHE A 162 -10.96 16.84 11.72
N CYS A 163 -10.49 17.71 10.84
CA CYS A 163 -11.25 18.29 9.74
C CYS A 163 -10.58 18.00 8.41
N ASP A 164 -11.29 17.37 7.49
CA ASP A 164 -10.86 17.18 6.09
C ASP A 164 -11.43 18.30 5.22
N ILE A 165 -10.57 19.24 4.85
CA ILE A 165 -10.94 20.43 4.06
C ILE A 165 -10.84 20.04 2.58
N GLY A 166 -11.89 20.32 1.80
CA GLY A 166 -11.95 19.84 0.42
C GLY A 166 -12.02 18.31 0.35
N CYS A 167 -12.82 17.71 1.24
CA CYS A 167 -12.88 16.24 1.40
C CYS A 167 -13.41 15.49 0.16
N GLY A 168 -13.92 16.21 -0.85
CA GLY A 168 -14.32 15.69 -2.14
C GLY A 168 -15.36 14.59 -2.02
N ASN A 169 -14.93 13.37 -2.33
CA ASN A 169 -15.81 12.20 -2.31
C ASN A 169 -16.23 11.79 -0.87
N GLY A 170 -15.53 12.25 0.17
CA GLY A 170 -15.85 12.02 1.58
C GLY A 170 -15.47 10.64 2.12
N LEU A 171 -14.85 9.77 1.32
CA LEU A 171 -14.45 8.42 1.73
C LEU A 171 -13.39 8.44 2.82
N LEU A 172 -12.38 9.32 2.73
CA LEU A 172 -11.33 9.41 3.75
C LEU A 172 -11.93 9.65 5.15
N VAL A 173 -12.81 10.65 5.28
CA VAL A 173 -13.57 10.94 6.50
C VAL A 173 -14.36 9.72 6.97
N HIS A 174 -15.06 9.05 6.05
CA HIS A 174 -15.82 7.84 6.36
C HIS A 174 -14.92 6.74 6.94
N LEU A 175 -13.76 6.49 6.33
CA LEU A 175 -12.82 5.46 6.79
C LEU A 175 -12.24 5.79 8.16
N LEU A 176 -11.83 7.04 8.39
CA LEU A 176 -11.30 7.48 9.69
C LEU A 176 -12.35 7.37 10.81
N GLN A 177 -13.61 7.74 10.55
CA GLN A 177 -14.69 7.55 11.51
C GLN A 177 -15.02 6.07 11.75
N LYS A 178 -14.94 5.20 10.74
CA LYS A 178 -15.06 3.73 10.93
C LYS A 178 -13.93 3.18 11.80
N MET A 179 -12.75 3.79 11.74
CA MET A 179 -11.63 3.54 12.64
C MET A 179 -11.76 4.22 14.01
N LYS A 180 -12.94 4.77 14.34
CA LYS A 180 -13.28 5.41 15.62
C LYS A 180 -12.52 6.70 15.90
N ILE A 181 -12.09 7.39 14.85
CA ILE A 181 -11.45 8.69 14.96
C ILE A 181 -12.51 9.76 14.72
N ASN A 182 -12.67 10.65 15.69
CA ASN A 182 -13.65 11.72 15.61
C ASN A 182 -13.19 12.79 14.61
N GLY A 183 -14.11 13.29 13.79
CA GLY A 183 -13.80 14.30 12.79
C GLY A 183 -14.92 14.45 11.77
N TYR A 184 -14.72 15.34 10.81
CA TYR A 184 -15.70 15.65 9.79
C TYR A 184 -15.03 16.13 8.50
N GLY A 185 -15.78 16.15 7.40
CA GLY A 185 -15.32 16.69 6.12
C GLY A 185 -16.12 17.91 5.69
N ILE A 186 -15.44 18.88 5.09
CA ILE A 186 -16.08 19.99 4.40
C ILE A 186 -15.72 19.93 2.91
N ASP A 187 -16.69 20.08 2.04
CA ASP A 187 -16.48 20.32 0.61
C ASP A 187 -17.41 21.42 0.12
N LEU A 188 -17.00 22.14 -0.92
CA LEU A 188 -17.83 23.16 -1.56
C LEU A 188 -19.13 22.56 -2.12
N ARG A 189 -19.12 21.27 -2.49
CA ARG A 189 -20.27 20.60 -3.09
C ARG A 189 -20.41 19.15 -2.64
N GLN A 190 -21.60 18.79 -2.16
CA GLN A 190 -21.97 17.41 -1.86
C GLN A 190 -21.85 16.53 -3.11
N ARG A 191 -21.07 15.45 -2.98
CA ARG A 191 -20.92 14.43 -4.03
C ARG A 191 -22.01 13.37 -3.91
N LYS A 192 -22.37 12.74 -5.03
CA LYS A 192 -23.47 11.75 -5.09
C LYS A 192 -23.21 10.58 -4.14
N ILE A 193 -21.94 10.16 -4.02
CA ILE A 193 -21.53 9.06 -3.16
C ILE A 193 -21.72 9.31 -1.66
N TRP A 194 -21.84 10.57 -1.19
CA TRP A 194 -22.04 10.86 0.23
C TRP A 194 -23.27 10.15 0.81
N LYS A 195 -24.31 9.93 -0.01
CA LYS A 195 -25.52 9.18 0.37
C LYS A 195 -25.22 7.73 0.81
N LYS A 196 -24.08 7.17 0.42
CA LYS A 196 -23.63 5.82 0.83
C LYS A 196 -22.91 5.82 2.17
N PHE A 197 -22.42 6.98 2.63
CA PHE A 197 -21.64 7.13 3.85
C PHE A 197 -22.52 7.62 5.01
N VAL A 198 -23.66 6.95 5.20
CA VAL A 198 -24.64 7.28 6.26
C VAL A 198 -23.97 7.28 7.64
N GLY A 199 -24.23 8.33 8.41
CA GLY A 199 -23.65 8.54 9.75
C GLY A 199 -22.27 9.20 9.72
N THR A 200 -21.74 9.56 8.55
CA THR A 200 -20.50 10.34 8.42
C THR A 200 -20.83 11.83 8.44
N ASP A 201 -20.06 12.61 9.19
CA ASP A 201 -20.21 14.07 9.26
C ASP A 201 -19.54 14.70 8.04
N LEU A 202 -20.32 14.92 6.99
CA LEU A 202 -19.89 15.53 5.73
C LEU A 202 -20.76 16.77 5.48
N ARG A 203 -20.12 17.92 5.29
CA ARG A 203 -20.76 19.24 5.26
C ARG A 203 -20.53 19.91 3.91
N GLU A 204 -21.60 20.27 3.23
CA GLU A 204 -21.52 21.15 2.06
C GLU A 204 -21.41 22.60 2.55
N LYS A 205 -20.20 23.17 2.50
CA LYS A 205 -19.92 24.52 2.98
C LYS A 205 -18.70 25.10 2.25
N THR A 206 -18.75 26.40 1.92
CA THR A 206 -17.57 27.16 1.48
C THR A 206 -16.64 27.41 2.66
N VAL A 207 -15.35 27.10 2.49
CA VAL A 207 -14.29 27.39 3.47
C VAL A 207 -13.49 28.59 2.99
N ASN A 208 -13.45 29.64 3.80
CA ASN A 208 -12.55 30.77 3.59
C ASN A 208 -11.28 30.57 4.44
N PRO A 209 -10.10 31.03 3.99
CA PRO A 209 -8.88 30.97 4.79
C PRO A 209 -8.97 31.68 6.15
N GLU A 210 -9.89 32.62 6.30
CA GLU A 210 -10.16 33.35 7.55
C GLU A 210 -11.11 32.60 8.50
N ASP A 211 -11.71 31.49 8.06
CA ASP A 211 -12.62 30.71 8.89
C ASP A 211 -11.86 30.00 10.02
N LEU A 212 -12.17 30.35 11.27
CA LEU A 212 -11.68 29.62 12.45
C LEU A 212 -12.39 28.28 12.60
N LEU A 213 -11.67 27.19 12.30
CA LEU A 213 -12.13 25.81 12.52
C LEU A 213 -11.87 25.36 13.98
N SER A 214 -12.37 26.15 14.93
CA SER A 214 -12.15 26.00 16.38
C SER A 214 -12.65 24.68 16.97
N ASP A 215 -13.50 23.93 16.26
CA ASP A 215 -13.95 22.61 16.68
C ASP A 215 -13.04 21.48 16.23
N SER A 216 -11.93 21.77 15.53
CA SER A 216 -10.96 20.78 15.05
C SER A 216 -9.54 21.08 15.52
N ASP A 217 -8.76 20.03 15.83
CA ASP A 217 -7.37 20.12 16.28
C ASP A 217 -6.37 19.52 15.28
N PHE A 218 -6.87 19.02 14.15
CA PHE A 218 -6.02 18.49 13.08
C PHE A 218 -6.67 18.69 11.72
N LEU A 219 -5.98 19.37 10.81
CA LEU A 219 -6.46 19.61 9.45
C LEU A 219 -5.86 18.59 8.47
N ILE A 220 -6.71 18.06 7.59
CA ILE A 220 -6.34 17.24 6.44
C ILE A 220 -6.67 18.04 5.19
N GLY A 221 -5.72 18.08 4.27
CA GLY A 221 -5.89 18.76 2.99
C GLY A 221 -5.31 17.95 1.82
N ASN A 222 -5.81 16.74 1.61
CA ASN A 222 -5.33 15.87 0.53
C ASN A 222 -5.93 16.19 -0.85
N HIS A 223 -7.09 16.86 -0.88
CA HIS A 223 -7.79 17.28 -2.11
C HIS A 223 -8.26 18.74 -2.04
N THR A 224 -7.45 19.61 -1.43
CA THR A 224 -7.81 21.01 -1.16
C THR A 224 -7.75 21.94 -2.35
N ASP A 225 -7.31 21.48 -3.53
CA ASP A 225 -7.14 22.29 -4.74
C ASP A 225 -6.54 23.68 -4.43
N GLU A 226 -7.29 24.76 -4.65
CA GLU A 226 -6.89 26.16 -4.43
C GLU A 226 -6.64 26.53 -2.95
N LEU A 227 -7.15 25.72 -2.00
CA LEU A 227 -6.93 25.92 -0.56
C LEU A 227 -5.60 25.34 -0.06
N THR A 228 -4.90 24.54 -0.86
CA THR A 228 -3.62 23.91 -0.49
C THR A 228 -2.60 24.88 0.14
N PRO A 229 -2.33 26.09 -0.41
CA PRO A 229 -1.39 27.04 0.21
C PRO A 229 -1.91 27.63 1.54
N TRP A 230 -3.22 27.58 1.79
CA TRP A 230 -3.86 28.14 2.97
C TRP A 230 -3.89 27.18 4.15
N ILE A 231 -3.81 25.86 3.91
CA ILE A 231 -3.87 24.85 4.99
C ILE A 231 -2.85 25.09 6.11
N PRO A 232 -1.56 25.39 5.84
CA PRO A 232 -0.62 25.67 6.92
C PRO A 232 -0.95 26.94 7.72
N ILE A 233 -1.54 27.94 7.06
CA ILE A 233 -1.95 29.20 7.70
C ILE A 233 -3.14 28.93 8.62
N MET A 234 -4.16 28.22 8.11
CA MET A 234 -5.34 27.83 8.88
C MET A 234 -5.00 26.88 10.05
N ALA A 235 -3.95 26.08 9.93
CA ALA A 235 -3.47 25.20 10.99
C ALA A 235 -2.68 25.95 12.09
N ALA A 236 -2.19 27.15 11.81
CA ALA A 236 -1.40 27.96 12.74
C ALA A 236 -2.23 28.99 13.52
N SER A 237 -3.43 29.31 13.03
CA SER A 237 -4.44 30.16 13.67
C SER A 237 -5.21 29.45 14.77
#